data_AF-A0A961GYI5-F1
#
_entry.id   AF-A0A961GYI5-F1
#
_cell.length_a   1.000
_cell.length_b   1.000
_cell.length_c   1.000
_cell.angle_alpha   90.00
_cell.angle_beta   90.00
_cell.angle_gamma   90.00
#
_symmetry.space_group_name_H-M   'P 1'
#
loop_
_entity.id
_entity.type
_entity.pdbx_description
1 polymer ?
#
loop_
_entity_poly.entity_id
_entity_poly.type
_entity_poly.pdbx_seq_one_letter_code
_entity_poly.pdbx_strand_id
1 'polypeptide(L)'
;MSNAIGRAGGNIRHIRHMGSKEKGKPGNTRADRRDLLRESMRDLDANEADFFASKPGSSIVRGDTHLNVAMVNNGDGTFRRPTSIQEVLDYGDARIGPGRDSSVHKSKEAAADEAEADRVGGDGRKWNPNSFETTLITAHLPKSMCVEVPDFYPIIDDKTGEPVLNKMTGEPMMRSRWVARDRDEALRYFNEVVRYYAEDVLNGGVDAIHGYDINFDESTPHVQIMADTLAPSPKDDGKLRCESSQMWGSHRDVTELRADKDGVVREMMELPHNKMSRYQKGLRDRMVSLGYPVEAGYDKERHLSGSGKVEYAAMMDAKRAALDQEDRNLEDMELIAAARKKDAAKAADLAARESAVVEGERTNAADRAQLDRERAQLPEVRRRAREEAVKAVEESTESVVADRLAKAEKEAEQQAEAIKQKRMEETDEEITAAWEKLTETPMAFDAFLDNETKAGRDTAERYLKHTELYYLHNKRRPQFLNDHDRAAMRGERKTVSGRQRLVASMEEDKRKPNTSGSGEDGQGFVD
;
A
#
# COMPACT_ATOMS: atom_id res chain seq x y z
N MET A 1 -20.23 -13.97 -13.28
CA MET A 1 -20.72 -15.21 -13.93
C MET A 1 -20.47 -15.05 -15.42
N SER A 2 -19.62 -15.88 -16.02
CA SER A 2 -19.35 -15.77 -17.45
C SER A 2 -20.61 -16.12 -18.24
N ASN A 3 -21.08 -15.19 -19.10
CA ASN A 3 -22.19 -15.39 -20.05
C ASN A 3 -21.75 -16.34 -21.20
N ALA A 4 -21.11 -17.45 -20.88
CA ALA A 4 -20.61 -18.40 -21.85
C ALA A 4 -21.78 -19.24 -22.36
N ILE A 5 -22.40 -18.82 -23.46
CA ILE A 5 -23.32 -19.65 -24.23
C ILE A 5 -22.52 -20.90 -24.68
N GLY A 6 -23.00 -22.09 -24.31
CA GLY A 6 -22.30 -23.35 -24.58
C GLY A 6 -22.53 -23.87 -26.00
N ARG A 7 -21.57 -24.61 -26.55
CA ARG A 7 -21.65 -25.22 -27.89
C ARG A 7 -22.38 -26.56 -27.85
N ALA A 8 -23.32 -26.77 -28.76
CA ALA A 8 -23.80 -28.09 -29.12
C ALA A 8 -23.02 -28.60 -30.34
N GLY A 9 -22.42 -29.79 -30.20
CA GLY A 9 -21.63 -30.42 -31.24
C GLY A 9 -21.12 -31.79 -30.83
N GLY A 10 -20.97 -32.69 -31.80
CA GLY A 10 -20.43 -34.03 -31.58
C GLY A 10 -19.06 -34.22 -32.21
N ASN A 11 -18.14 -34.86 -31.51
CA ASN A 11 -16.90 -35.38 -32.08
C ASN A 11 -17.15 -36.78 -32.62
N ILE A 12 -16.61 -37.09 -33.79
CA ILE A 12 -16.91 -38.31 -34.53
C ILE A 12 -15.60 -39.03 -34.84
N ARG A 13 -15.49 -40.28 -34.36
CA ARG A 13 -14.32 -41.14 -34.57
C ARG A 13 -14.76 -42.44 -35.22
N HIS A 14 -14.11 -42.82 -36.30
CA HIS A 14 -14.42 -44.05 -37.02
C HIS A 14 -13.45 -45.19 -36.67
N ILE A 15 -13.98 -46.40 -36.53
CA ILE A 15 -13.24 -47.65 -36.37
C ILE A 15 -13.27 -48.38 -37.71
N ARG A 16 -12.12 -48.51 -38.35
CA ARG A 16 -12.00 -49.15 -39.67
C ARG A 16 -12.19 -50.66 -39.59
N HIS A 17 -12.83 -51.23 -40.61
CA HIS A 17 -12.86 -52.68 -40.80
C HIS A 17 -11.42 -53.22 -40.88
N MET A 18 -11.08 -54.25 -40.10
CA MET A 18 -9.76 -54.93 -40.12
C MET A 18 -8.54 -54.08 -39.71
N GLY A 19 -8.69 -53.14 -38.77
CA GLY A 19 -7.69 -52.15 -38.35
C GLY A 19 -6.20 -52.56 -38.22
N SER A 20 -5.32 -51.96 -39.01
CA SER A 20 -4.21 -51.13 -38.50
C SER A 20 -3.55 -50.36 -39.65
N LYS A 21 -2.78 -49.31 -39.33
CA LYS A 21 -1.93 -48.58 -40.29
C LYS A 21 -0.75 -49.42 -40.81
N GLU A 22 -0.47 -50.58 -40.21
CA GLU A 22 0.56 -51.51 -40.69
C GLU A 22 -0.02 -52.42 -41.78
N LYS A 23 0.60 -52.39 -42.96
CA LYS A 23 0.31 -53.36 -44.02
C LYS A 23 0.47 -54.78 -43.46
N GLY A 24 -0.62 -55.55 -43.46
CA GLY A 24 -0.57 -57.02 -43.31
C GLY A 24 -1.00 -57.62 -41.97
N LYS A 25 -1.47 -56.83 -41.00
CA LYS A 25 -2.10 -57.38 -39.77
C LYS A 25 -3.62 -57.21 -39.82
N PRO A 26 -4.41 -58.29 -39.70
CA PRO A 26 -5.86 -58.18 -39.58
C PRO A 26 -6.21 -57.58 -38.21
N GLY A 27 -6.84 -56.40 -38.19
CA GLY A 27 -7.35 -55.80 -36.96
C GLY A 27 -8.62 -56.45 -36.44
N ASN A 28 -8.85 -56.32 -35.13
CA ASN A 28 -10.05 -56.82 -34.44
C ASN A 28 -10.90 -55.64 -33.96
N THR A 29 -11.94 -55.28 -34.73
CA THR A 29 -12.85 -54.16 -34.43
C THR A 29 -13.70 -54.40 -33.18
N ARG A 30 -13.96 -55.67 -32.81
CA ARG A 30 -14.66 -56.02 -31.58
C ARG A 30 -13.83 -55.71 -30.35
N ALA A 31 -12.51 -55.94 -30.39
CA ALA A 31 -11.60 -55.59 -29.30
C ALA A 31 -11.55 -54.07 -29.09
N ASP A 32 -11.45 -53.28 -30.17
CA ASP A 32 -11.49 -51.81 -30.09
C ASP A 32 -12.81 -51.30 -29.47
N ARG A 33 -13.95 -51.86 -29.90
CA ARG A 33 -15.26 -51.54 -29.32
C ARG A 33 -15.33 -51.90 -27.84
N ARG A 34 -14.86 -53.09 -27.46
CA ARG A 34 -14.84 -53.55 -26.06
C ARG A 34 -14.03 -52.61 -25.19
N ASP A 35 -12.83 -52.23 -25.62
CA ASP A 35 -11.94 -51.39 -24.83
C ASP A 35 -12.53 -49.99 -24.62
N LEU A 36 -13.21 -49.44 -25.64
CA LEU A 36 -13.96 -48.19 -25.52
C LEU A 36 -15.14 -48.31 -24.54
N LEU A 37 -15.90 -49.40 -24.59
CA LEU A 37 -17.05 -49.62 -23.71
C LEU A 37 -16.65 -49.88 -22.26
N ARG A 38 -15.52 -50.58 -22.02
CA ARG A 38 -14.97 -50.75 -20.67
C ARG A 38 -14.70 -49.42 -19.98
N GLU A 39 -14.19 -48.45 -20.74
CA GLU A 39 -13.95 -47.11 -20.22
C GLU A 39 -15.24 -46.32 -20.06
N SER A 40 -16.09 -46.23 -21.09
CA SER A 40 -17.28 -45.37 -21.05
C SER A 40 -18.39 -45.91 -20.14
N MET A 41 -18.66 -47.21 -20.17
CA MET A 41 -19.69 -47.88 -19.35
C MET A 41 -19.09 -48.52 -18.08
N ARG A 42 -18.04 -47.90 -17.54
CA ARG A 42 -17.35 -48.35 -16.31
C ARG A 42 -18.27 -48.41 -15.08
N ASP A 43 -19.41 -47.73 -15.11
CA ASP A 43 -20.40 -47.76 -14.04
C ASP A 43 -21.11 -49.12 -13.90
N LEU A 44 -20.98 -49.99 -14.90
CA LEU A 44 -21.47 -51.38 -14.86
C LEU A 44 -20.56 -52.31 -14.03
N ASP A 45 -19.29 -51.95 -13.82
CA ASP A 45 -18.32 -52.76 -13.08
C ASP A 45 -17.46 -51.89 -12.16
N ALA A 46 -17.62 -52.07 -10.85
CA ALA A 46 -16.88 -51.31 -9.85
C ALA A 46 -15.36 -51.43 -9.98
N ASN A 47 -14.84 -52.58 -10.45
CA ASN A 47 -13.40 -52.76 -10.66
C ASN A 47 -12.90 -51.94 -11.85
N GLU A 48 -13.70 -51.82 -12.91
CA GLU A 48 -13.38 -50.95 -14.04
C GLU A 48 -13.43 -49.48 -13.60
N ALA A 49 -14.45 -49.09 -12.85
CA ALA A 49 -14.55 -47.74 -12.28
C ALA A 49 -13.31 -47.38 -11.44
N ASP A 50 -12.87 -48.27 -10.57
CA ASP A 50 -11.66 -48.08 -9.75
C ASP A 50 -10.39 -48.04 -10.62
N PHE A 51 -10.27 -48.95 -11.57
CA PHE A 51 -9.12 -49.02 -12.49
C PHE A 51 -8.96 -47.73 -13.29
N PHE A 52 -10.01 -47.26 -13.96
CA PHE A 52 -9.94 -46.06 -14.80
C PHE A 52 -9.81 -44.78 -13.97
N ALA A 53 -10.37 -44.71 -12.77
CA ALA A 53 -10.15 -43.58 -11.85
C ALA A 53 -8.71 -43.53 -11.30
N SER A 54 -8.06 -44.69 -11.13
CA SER A 54 -6.68 -44.75 -10.60
C SER A 54 -5.59 -44.37 -11.59
N LYS A 55 -5.91 -44.24 -12.89
CA LYS A 55 -4.92 -43.93 -13.93
C LYS A 55 -4.30 -42.54 -13.70
N PRO A 56 -2.97 -42.39 -13.88
CA PRO A 56 -2.33 -41.07 -13.88
C PRO A 56 -3.00 -40.13 -14.88
N GLY A 57 -3.31 -38.91 -14.47
CA GLY A 57 -4.00 -37.92 -15.31
C GLY A 57 -5.48 -38.23 -15.60
N SER A 58 -6.07 -39.22 -14.91
CA SER A 58 -7.49 -39.53 -15.08
C SER A 58 -8.38 -38.33 -14.75
N SER A 59 -9.41 -38.16 -15.58
CA SER A 59 -10.45 -37.16 -15.37
C SER A 59 -11.62 -37.72 -14.57
N ILE A 60 -11.57 -38.98 -14.15
CA ILE A 60 -12.70 -39.70 -13.59
C ILE A 60 -12.75 -39.48 -12.07
N VAL A 61 -13.88 -38.94 -11.61
CA VAL A 61 -14.21 -38.78 -10.20
C VAL A 61 -15.01 -39.99 -9.76
N ARG A 62 -14.30 -40.97 -9.21
CA ARG A 62 -14.87 -42.27 -8.83
C ARG A 62 -16.14 -42.19 -7.98
N GLY A 63 -16.23 -41.18 -7.11
CA GLY A 63 -17.40 -40.94 -6.26
C GLY A 63 -18.67 -40.68 -7.06
N ASP A 64 -18.55 -40.15 -8.28
CA ASP A 64 -19.68 -39.74 -9.11
C ASP A 64 -20.02 -40.75 -10.21
N THR A 65 -19.25 -41.83 -10.35
CA THR A 65 -19.48 -42.85 -11.40
C THR A 65 -20.87 -43.48 -11.33
N HIS A 66 -21.47 -43.55 -10.13
CA HIS A 66 -22.84 -44.03 -9.93
C HIS A 66 -23.92 -43.13 -10.58
N LEU A 67 -23.56 -41.91 -11.00
CA LEU A 67 -24.46 -40.99 -11.69
C LEU A 67 -24.54 -41.26 -13.20
N ASN A 68 -23.62 -42.05 -13.75
CA ASN A 68 -23.56 -42.37 -15.18
C ASN A 68 -24.75 -43.22 -15.61
N VAL A 69 -25.02 -43.20 -16.92
CA VAL A 69 -26.17 -43.88 -17.51
C VAL A 69 -25.77 -44.57 -18.82
N ALA A 70 -25.30 -45.81 -18.71
CA ALA A 70 -25.18 -46.76 -19.81
C ALA A 70 -26.55 -47.25 -20.30
N MET A 71 -26.68 -47.36 -21.62
CA MET A 71 -27.87 -47.79 -22.33
C MET A 71 -27.48 -48.73 -23.48
N VAL A 72 -28.29 -49.77 -23.71
CA VAL A 72 -28.17 -50.73 -24.81
C VAL A 72 -29.46 -50.74 -25.63
N ASN A 73 -29.34 -50.93 -26.93
CA ASN A 73 -30.49 -51.05 -27.81
C ASN A 73 -31.27 -52.35 -27.53
N ASN A 74 -32.59 -52.23 -27.41
CA ASN A 74 -33.48 -53.35 -27.08
C ASN A 74 -34.03 -54.08 -28.32
N GLY A 75 -33.70 -53.62 -29.53
CA GLY A 75 -34.13 -54.23 -30.80
C GLY A 75 -35.56 -53.91 -31.23
N ASP A 76 -36.28 -53.09 -30.45
CA ASP A 76 -37.66 -52.65 -30.70
C ASP A 76 -37.76 -51.13 -30.92
N GLY A 77 -36.63 -50.49 -31.22
CA GLY A 77 -36.49 -49.03 -31.33
C GLY A 77 -36.39 -48.30 -29.99
N THR A 78 -36.29 -49.03 -28.87
CA THR A 78 -36.07 -48.46 -27.54
C THR A 78 -34.70 -48.81 -26.98
N PHE A 79 -34.33 -48.15 -25.87
CA PHE A 79 -33.11 -48.43 -25.13
C PHE A 79 -33.43 -48.81 -23.70
N ARG A 80 -32.61 -49.69 -23.12
CA ARG A 80 -32.69 -50.09 -21.72
C ARG A 80 -31.31 -50.10 -21.07
N ARG A 81 -31.27 -50.16 -19.75
CA ARG A 81 -30.03 -50.36 -19.00
C ARG A 81 -29.44 -51.76 -19.32
N PRO A 82 -28.17 -51.86 -19.76
CA PRO A 82 -27.49 -53.15 -19.88
C PRO A 82 -27.09 -53.69 -18.50
N THR A 83 -26.97 -55.01 -18.39
CA THR A 83 -26.34 -55.67 -17.23
C THR A 83 -24.81 -55.74 -17.36
N SER A 84 -24.30 -55.71 -18.60
CA SER A 84 -22.87 -55.68 -18.90
C SER A 84 -22.61 -55.09 -20.29
N ILE A 85 -21.37 -54.68 -20.54
CA ILE A 85 -20.95 -54.20 -21.87
C ILE A 85 -21.09 -55.27 -22.97
N GLN A 86 -21.17 -56.55 -22.59
CA GLN A 86 -21.34 -57.66 -23.52
C GLN A 86 -22.65 -57.54 -24.31
N GLU A 87 -23.72 -57.03 -23.70
CA GLU A 87 -25.00 -56.87 -24.40
C GLU A 87 -24.91 -55.85 -25.55
N VAL A 88 -24.17 -54.76 -25.35
CA VAL A 88 -23.94 -53.73 -26.39
C VAL A 88 -23.09 -54.32 -27.51
N LEU A 89 -22.06 -55.07 -27.14
CA LEU A 89 -21.19 -55.77 -28.07
C LEU A 89 -21.94 -56.83 -28.89
N ASP A 90 -22.86 -57.57 -28.27
CA ASP A 90 -23.63 -58.63 -28.92
C ASP A 90 -24.70 -58.05 -29.86
N TYR A 91 -25.35 -56.95 -29.46
CA TYR A 91 -26.24 -56.21 -30.37
C TYR A 91 -25.51 -55.72 -31.61
N GLY A 92 -24.33 -55.11 -31.43
CA GLY A 92 -23.51 -54.64 -32.54
C GLY A 92 -23.04 -55.77 -33.46
N ASP A 93 -22.66 -56.92 -32.90
CA ASP A 93 -22.26 -58.10 -33.68
C ASP A 93 -23.43 -58.72 -34.46
N ALA A 94 -24.64 -58.74 -33.88
CA ALA A 94 -25.83 -59.20 -34.58
C ALA A 94 -26.10 -58.38 -35.86
N ARG A 95 -25.70 -57.11 -35.88
CA ARG A 95 -25.85 -56.22 -37.04
C ARG A 95 -24.66 -56.27 -38.00
N ILE A 96 -23.44 -56.21 -37.47
CA ILE A 96 -22.20 -56.15 -38.28
C ILE A 96 -21.88 -57.51 -38.90
N GLY A 97 -22.27 -58.60 -38.24
CA GLY A 97 -21.76 -59.96 -38.44
C GLY A 97 -20.78 -60.32 -37.31
N PRO A 98 -20.54 -61.62 -37.06
CA PRO A 98 -19.63 -62.05 -36.00
C PRO A 98 -18.23 -61.50 -36.28
N GLY A 99 -17.81 -60.53 -35.48
CA GLY A 99 -16.47 -59.94 -35.60
C GLY A 99 -15.40 -61.02 -35.42
N ARG A 100 -14.34 -60.94 -36.22
CA ARG A 100 -13.23 -61.91 -36.15
C ARG A 100 -12.60 -61.90 -34.76
N ASP A 101 -12.72 -63.00 -34.03
CA ASP A 101 -11.75 -63.32 -32.98
C ASP A 101 -10.57 -64.06 -33.61
N SER A 102 -9.54 -63.28 -33.96
CA SER A 102 -8.30 -63.75 -34.60
C SER A 102 -7.35 -64.48 -33.64
N SER A 103 -7.72 -64.67 -32.36
CA SER A 103 -6.88 -65.32 -31.36
C SER A 103 -6.93 -66.86 -31.39
N VAL A 104 -7.79 -67.45 -32.23
CA VAL A 104 -8.01 -68.90 -32.27
C VAL A 104 -7.45 -69.49 -33.57
N HIS A 105 -6.47 -70.39 -33.47
CA HIS A 105 -6.08 -71.25 -34.60
C HIS A 105 -7.26 -72.16 -34.97
N LYS A 106 -7.76 -72.04 -36.20
CA LYS A 106 -9.02 -72.65 -36.65
C LYS A 106 -8.84 -73.54 -37.88
N SER A 107 -9.77 -74.47 -38.06
CA SER A 107 -9.83 -75.44 -39.16
C SER A 107 -10.21 -74.79 -40.50
N LYS A 108 -10.00 -75.52 -41.61
CA LYS A 108 -10.33 -75.07 -42.97
C LYS A 108 -11.83 -74.80 -43.20
N GLU A 109 -12.71 -75.54 -42.55
CA GLU A 109 -14.17 -75.34 -42.64
C GLU A 109 -14.59 -74.04 -41.94
N ALA A 110 -14.03 -73.77 -40.75
CA ALA A 110 -14.23 -72.49 -40.07
C ALA A 110 -13.73 -71.28 -40.89
N ALA A 111 -12.68 -71.47 -41.72
CA ALA A 111 -12.19 -70.43 -42.63
C ALA A 111 -13.10 -70.20 -43.85
N ALA A 112 -13.91 -71.18 -44.26
CA ALA A 112 -14.90 -71.04 -45.33
C ALA A 112 -16.16 -70.32 -44.83
N ASP A 113 -16.62 -70.64 -43.63
CA ASP A 113 -17.69 -69.91 -42.93
C ASP A 113 -17.28 -68.45 -42.64
N GLU A 114 -15.99 -68.22 -42.39
CA GLU A 114 -15.42 -66.87 -42.20
C GLU A 114 -15.39 -66.04 -43.49
N ALA A 115 -15.24 -66.67 -44.67
CA ALA A 115 -15.36 -65.99 -45.96
C ALA A 115 -16.80 -65.51 -46.24
N GLU A 116 -17.79 -66.11 -45.58
CA GLU A 116 -19.18 -65.69 -45.55
C GLU A 116 -19.45 -64.63 -44.47
N ALA A 117 -18.73 -64.68 -43.33
CA ALA A 117 -18.78 -63.66 -42.26
C ALA A 117 -18.11 -62.32 -42.62
N ASP A 118 -17.23 -62.29 -43.64
CA ASP A 118 -16.60 -61.06 -44.16
C ASP A 118 -17.57 -60.16 -44.95
N ARG A 119 -18.86 -60.53 -44.97
CA ARG A 119 -19.92 -59.88 -45.72
C ARG A 119 -20.76 -58.98 -44.83
N VAL A 120 -21.09 -57.79 -45.33
CA VAL A 120 -21.82 -56.75 -44.61
C VAL A 120 -23.22 -57.25 -44.24
N GLY A 121 -23.53 -57.38 -42.95
CA GLY A 121 -24.91 -57.57 -42.47
C GLY A 121 -25.73 -58.64 -43.20
N GLY A 122 -25.08 -59.73 -43.64
CA GLY A 122 -25.70 -60.84 -44.37
C GLY A 122 -26.00 -60.60 -45.87
N ASP A 123 -25.63 -59.44 -46.45
CA ASP A 123 -25.93 -59.04 -47.84
C ASP A 123 -25.09 -59.72 -48.92
N GLY A 124 -24.11 -60.54 -48.56
CA GLY A 124 -23.24 -61.17 -49.55
C GLY A 124 -22.01 -60.34 -49.95
N ARG A 125 -21.96 -59.04 -49.61
CA ARG A 125 -20.92 -58.10 -50.08
C ARG A 125 -19.82 -57.94 -49.06
N LYS A 126 -18.57 -58.07 -49.52
CA LYS A 126 -17.41 -57.85 -48.67
C LYS A 126 -17.34 -56.40 -48.20
N TRP A 127 -16.95 -56.20 -46.95
CA TRP A 127 -16.55 -54.89 -46.45
C TRP A 127 -15.45 -54.31 -47.34
N ASN A 128 -15.60 -53.04 -47.73
CA ASN A 128 -14.50 -52.33 -48.37
C ASN A 128 -13.40 -52.08 -47.31
N PRO A 129 -12.12 -52.43 -47.56
CA PRO A 129 -11.03 -52.22 -46.60
C PRO A 129 -10.83 -50.76 -46.16
N ASN A 130 -11.31 -49.80 -46.95
CA ASN A 130 -11.28 -48.38 -46.61
C ASN A 130 -12.57 -47.88 -45.92
N SER A 131 -13.55 -48.76 -45.74
CA SER A 131 -14.76 -48.47 -44.98
C SER A 131 -14.51 -48.63 -43.48
N PHE A 132 -15.47 -48.18 -42.69
CA PHE A 132 -15.46 -48.28 -41.25
C PHE A 132 -16.78 -48.88 -40.78
N GLU A 133 -16.69 -49.86 -39.90
CA GLU A 133 -17.83 -50.62 -39.40
C GLU A 133 -18.59 -49.84 -38.34
N THR A 134 -17.84 -49.19 -37.46
CA THR A 134 -18.35 -48.55 -36.26
C THR A 134 -17.89 -47.10 -36.20
N THR A 135 -18.76 -46.25 -35.72
CA THR A 135 -18.51 -44.84 -35.43
C THR A 135 -18.84 -44.57 -33.97
N LEU A 136 -17.92 -43.88 -33.32
CA LEU A 136 -18.09 -43.32 -31.98
C LEU A 136 -18.46 -41.85 -32.11
N ILE A 137 -19.53 -41.45 -31.46
CA ILE A 137 -20.04 -40.07 -31.47
C ILE A 137 -20.06 -39.57 -30.04
N THR A 138 -19.31 -38.51 -29.74
CA THR A 138 -19.22 -37.93 -28.40
C THR A 138 -19.72 -36.50 -28.40
N ALA A 139 -20.76 -36.20 -27.61
CA ALA A 139 -21.28 -34.84 -27.48
C ALA A 139 -21.26 -34.39 -26.02
N HIS A 140 -20.77 -33.17 -25.77
CA HIS A 140 -20.66 -32.62 -24.41
C HIS A 140 -21.92 -31.84 -24.03
N LEU A 141 -22.19 -31.77 -22.73
CA LEU A 141 -23.15 -30.85 -22.18
C LEU A 141 -22.63 -29.40 -22.39
N PRO A 142 -23.47 -28.49 -22.90
CA PRO A 142 -23.10 -27.08 -23.04
C PRO A 142 -22.72 -26.49 -21.68
N LYS A 143 -21.62 -25.73 -21.62
CA LYS A 143 -21.17 -25.11 -20.35
C LYS A 143 -22.22 -24.19 -19.70
N SER A 144 -23.13 -23.62 -20.49
CA SER A 144 -24.29 -22.84 -20.03
C SER A 144 -25.30 -23.66 -19.19
N MET A 145 -25.24 -24.99 -19.29
CA MET A 145 -26.02 -25.95 -18.49
C MET A 145 -25.21 -26.58 -17.36
N CYS A 146 -23.98 -26.10 -17.14
CA CYS A 146 -23.07 -26.60 -16.13
C CYS A 146 -22.80 -25.57 -15.02
N VAL A 147 -22.33 -26.06 -13.88
CA VAL A 147 -21.66 -25.31 -12.82
C VAL A 147 -20.17 -25.61 -12.91
N GLU A 148 -19.35 -24.56 -12.91
CA GLU A 148 -17.89 -24.69 -12.87
C GLU A 148 -17.43 -24.96 -11.43
N VAL A 149 -16.59 -25.98 -11.27
CA VAL A 149 -15.79 -26.22 -10.07
C VAL A 149 -14.34 -25.90 -10.45
N PRO A 150 -13.82 -24.72 -10.08
CA PRO A 150 -12.48 -24.29 -10.44
C PRO A 150 -11.42 -25.20 -9.80
N ASP A 151 -10.22 -25.20 -10.38
CA ASP A 151 -9.00 -25.82 -9.84
C ASP A 151 -9.14 -27.28 -9.38
N PHE A 152 -9.90 -28.08 -10.12
CA PHE A 152 -10.29 -29.42 -9.69
C PHE A 152 -9.26 -30.50 -10.04
N TYR A 153 -8.76 -30.51 -11.27
CA TYR A 153 -7.80 -31.52 -11.71
C TYR A 153 -6.43 -30.88 -11.98
N PRO A 154 -5.33 -31.54 -11.61
CA PRO A 154 -4.01 -31.13 -12.08
C PRO A 154 -3.90 -31.33 -13.59
N ILE A 155 -3.23 -30.39 -14.25
CA ILE A 155 -2.82 -30.55 -15.65
C ILE A 155 -1.58 -31.42 -15.63
N ILE A 156 -1.64 -32.58 -16.30
CA ILE A 156 -0.53 -33.53 -16.39
C ILE A 156 0.10 -33.43 -17.78
N ASP A 157 1.42 -33.43 -17.86
CA ASP A 157 2.14 -33.52 -19.12
C ASP A 157 2.09 -34.95 -19.65
N ASP A 158 1.51 -35.14 -20.84
CA ASP A 158 1.31 -36.47 -21.44
C ASP A 158 2.61 -37.22 -21.74
N LYS A 159 3.77 -36.55 -21.81
CA LYS A 159 5.07 -37.18 -22.09
C LYS A 159 5.80 -37.58 -20.83
N THR A 160 5.74 -36.76 -19.78
CA THR A 160 6.47 -37.00 -18.53
C THR A 160 5.61 -37.67 -17.46
N GLY A 161 4.29 -37.52 -17.53
CA GLY A 161 3.36 -37.97 -16.50
C GLY A 161 3.34 -37.07 -15.24
N GLU A 162 4.07 -35.96 -15.27
CA GLU A 162 4.21 -35.04 -14.14
C GLU A 162 3.24 -33.85 -14.26
N PRO A 163 2.84 -33.22 -13.13
CA PRO A 163 2.05 -32.00 -13.18
C PRO A 163 2.77 -30.87 -13.92
N VAL A 164 2.05 -30.20 -14.82
CA VAL A 164 2.51 -28.99 -15.49
C VAL A 164 2.55 -27.88 -14.46
N LEU A 165 3.73 -27.34 -14.18
CA LEU A 165 3.90 -26.26 -13.21
C LEU A 165 3.74 -24.90 -13.86
N ASN A 166 3.10 -23.97 -13.16
CA ASN A 166 3.11 -22.55 -13.49
C ASN A 166 4.54 -22.03 -13.35
N LYS A 167 5.10 -21.47 -14.42
CA LYS A 167 6.50 -21.01 -14.46
C LYS A 167 6.81 -19.87 -13.49
N MET A 168 5.80 -19.14 -13.02
CA MET A 168 5.98 -18.00 -12.13
C MET A 168 5.79 -18.37 -10.66
N THR A 169 4.79 -19.19 -10.33
CA THR A 169 4.54 -19.59 -8.93
C THR A 169 5.20 -20.90 -8.53
N GLY A 170 5.60 -21.74 -9.49
CA GLY A 170 6.10 -23.10 -9.25
C GLY A 170 5.01 -24.09 -8.83
N GLU A 171 3.75 -23.67 -8.76
CA GLU A 171 2.61 -24.51 -8.37
C GLU A 171 2.02 -25.26 -9.57
N PRO A 172 1.43 -26.46 -9.38
CA PRO A 172 0.71 -27.17 -10.44
C PRO A 172 -0.40 -26.32 -11.05
N MET A 173 -0.45 -26.26 -12.37
CA MET A 173 -1.59 -25.71 -13.08
C MET A 173 -2.79 -26.65 -12.93
N MET A 174 -3.97 -26.08 -12.73
CA MET A 174 -5.20 -26.81 -12.48
C MET A 174 -6.24 -26.50 -13.56
N ARG A 175 -7.07 -27.49 -13.92
CA ARG A 175 -8.22 -27.35 -14.82
C ARG A 175 -9.52 -27.49 -14.03
N SER A 176 -10.51 -26.67 -14.39
CA SER A 176 -11.85 -26.75 -13.84
C SER A 176 -12.56 -28.06 -14.22
N ARG A 177 -13.42 -28.53 -13.32
CA ARG A 177 -14.46 -29.51 -13.61
C ARG A 177 -15.77 -28.79 -13.90
N TRP A 178 -16.57 -29.34 -14.80
CA TRP A 178 -17.93 -28.90 -15.07
C TRP A 178 -18.89 -29.97 -14.61
N VAL A 179 -19.89 -29.59 -13.82
CA VAL A 179 -20.94 -30.50 -13.32
C VAL A 179 -22.27 -30.02 -13.87
N ALA A 180 -23.18 -30.93 -14.22
CA ALA A 180 -24.51 -30.53 -14.68
C ALA A 180 -25.23 -29.71 -13.60
N ARG A 181 -25.78 -28.55 -13.97
CA ARG A 181 -26.56 -27.70 -13.04
C ARG A 181 -27.86 -28.39 -12.64
N ASP A 182 -28.50 -29.06 -13.59
CA ASP A 182 -29.69 -29.89 -13.42
C ASP A 182 -29.43 -31.20 -14.17
N ARG A 183 -29.43 -32.31 -13.42
CA ARG A 183 -29.15 -33.64 -13.98
C ARG A 183 -30.28 -34.11 -14.90
N ASP A 184 -31.53 -33.86 -14.55
CA ASP A 184 -32.67 -34.31 -15.35
C ASP A 184 -32.77 -33.50 -16.64
N GLU A 185 -32.45 -32.21 -16.59
CA GLU A 185 -32.31 -31.38 -17.79
C GLU A 185 -31.18 -31.87 -18.71
N ALA A 186 -30.03 -32.22 -18.14
CA ALA A 186 -28.91 -32.78 -18.89
C ALA A 186 -29.27 -34.12 -19.55
N LEU A 187 -29.98 -35.00 -18.84
CA LEU A 187 -30.46 -36.27 -19.41
C LEU A 187 -31.43 -36.03 -20.59
N ARG A 188 -32.36 -35.06 -20.47
CA ARG A 188 -33.23 -34.69 -21.59
C ARG A 188 -32.44 -34.16 -22.78
N TYR A 189 -31.45 -33.31 -22.54
CA TYR A 189 -30.55 -32.81 -23.59
C TYR A 189 -29.83 -33.95 -24.32
N PHE A 190 -29.22 -34.88 -23.59
CA PHE A 190 -28.52 -36.01 -24.19
C PHE A 190 -29.45 -36.98 -24.93
N ASN A 191 -30.67 -37.19 -24.45
CA ASN A 191 -31.67 -37.96 -25.20
C ASN A 191 -31.97 -37.29 -26.55
N GLU A 192 -32.08 -35.97 -26.61
CA GLU A 192 -32.26 -35.25 -27.88
C GLU A 192 -31.02 -35.31 -28.78
N VAL A 193 -29.81 -35.39 -28.22
CA VAL A 193 -28.60 -35.66 -29.01
C VAL A 193 -28.68 -37.05 -29.64
N VAL A 194 -29.01 -38.08 -28.86
CA VAL A 194 -29.14 -39.46 -29.34
C VAL A 194 -30.21 -39.53 -30.44
N ARG A 195 -31.37 -38.89 -30.22
CA ARG A 195 -32.45 -38.81 -31.20
C ARG A 195 -32.04 -38.11 -32.48
N TYR A 196 -31.32 -36.98 -32.40
CA TYR A 196 -30.80 -36.29 -33.58
C TYR A 196 -29.91 -37.20 -34.42
N TYR A 197 -28.98 -37.92 -33.79
CA TYR A 197 -28.11 -38.82 -34.54
C TYR A 197 -28.88 -39.99 -35.14
N ALA A 198 -29.86 -40.55 -34.44
CA ALA A 198 -30.71 -41.62 -34.95
C ALA A 198 -31.63 -41.16 -36.10
N GLU A 199 -32.23 -39.96 -36.01
CA GLU A 199 -33.25 -39.48 -36.94
C GLU A 199 -32.63 -38.78 -38.16
N ASP A 200 -31.56 -38.00 -37.98
CA ASP A 200 -31.07 -37.04 -38.97
C ASP A 200 -29.68 -37.36 -39.56
N VAL A 201 -28.92 -38.30 -38.96
CA VAL A 201 -27.51 -38.55 -39.33
C VAL A 201 -27.25 -40.00 -39.72
N LEU A 202 -27.70 -40.96 -38.91
CA LEU A 202 -27.45 -42.38 -39.12
C LEU A 202 -28.51 -42.94 -40.08
N ASN A 203 -28.09 -43.36 -41.26
CA ASN A 203 -29.01 -43.93 -42.26
C ASN A 203 -29.69 -45.23 -41.79
N GLY A 204 -29.10 -45.95 -40.83
CA GLY A 204 -29.70 -47.12 -40.20
C GLY A 204 -30.65 -46.80 -39.04
N GLY A 205 -30.91 -45.52 -38.77
CA GLY A 205 -31.85 -45.10 -37.75
C GLY A 205 -31.36 -45.40 -36.33
N VAL A 206 -32.35 -45.57 -35.44
CA VAL A 206 -32.12 -46.00 -34.05
C VAL A 206 -31.44 -47.36 -33.97
N ASP A 207 -31.72 -48.26 -34.90
CA ASP A 207 -31.15 -49.62 -34.90
C ASP A 207 -29.64 -49.61 -35.17
N ALA A 208 -29.11 -48.58 -35.82
CA ALA A 208 -27.66 -48.46 -36.00
C ALA A 208 -26.93 -48.19 -34.68
N ILE A 209 -27.60 -47.66 -33.66
CA ILE A 209 -27.00 -47.39 -32.34
C ILE A 209 -26.97 -48.69 -31.53
N HIS A 210 -25.79 -49.17 -31.18
CA HIS A 210 -25.62 -50.38 -30.36
C HIS A 210 -25.94 -50.08 -28.90
N GLY A 211 -25.44 -48.93 -28.44
CA GLY A 211 -25.60 -48.43 -27.09
C GLY A 211 -24.92 -47.09 -26.94
N TYR A 212 -25.18 -46.44 -25.82
CA TYR A 212 -24.55 -45.18 -25.47
C TYR A 212 -24.38 -45.07 -23.96
N ASP A 213 -23.42 -44.26 -23.53
CA ASP A 213 -23.22 -43.93 -22.13
C ASP A 213 -23.31 -42.42 -21.92
N ILE A 214 -23.94 -41.99 -20.84
CA ILE A 214 -23.91 -40.61 -20.37
C ILE A 214 -23.03 -40.56 -19.12
N ASN A 215 -21.84 -39.97 -19.26
CA ASN A 215 -20.86 -39.84 -18.20
C ASN A 215 -21.00 -38.47 -17.48
N PHE A 216 -21.12 -38.49 -16.15
CA PHE A 216 -21.17 -37.31 -15.28
C PHE A 216 -19.95 -37.18 -14.36
N ASP A 217 -19.13 -38.22 -14.29
CA ASP A 217 -17.95 -38.35 -13.44
C ASP A 217 -16.66 -37.83 -14.09
N GLU A 218 -16.73 -37.18 -15.24
CA GLU A 218 -15.55 -36.62 -15.93
C GLU A 218 -15.44 -35.09 -15.85
N SER A 219 -14.46 -34.52 -16.55
CA SER A 219 -14.22 -33.07 -16.57
C SER A 219 -15.39 -32.26 -17.12
N THR A 220 -16.21 -32.84 -17.99
CA THR A 220 -17.46 -32.24 -18.47
C THR A 220 -18.43 -33.37 -18.79
N PRO A 221 -19.71 -33.27 -18.41
CA PRO A 221 -20.67 -34.32 -18.70
C PRO A 221 -20.80 -34.49 -20.21
N HIS A 222 -20.88 -35.72 -20.68
CA HIS A 222 -20.99 -36.01 -22.10
C HIS A 222 -21.70 -37.33 -22.36
N VAL A 223 -22.25 -37.46 -23.57
CA VAL A 223 -22.76 -38.73 -24.09
C VAL A 223 -21.76 -39.30 -25.08
N GLN A 224 -21.52 -40.60 -25.02
CA GLN A 224 -20.74 -41.37 -25.97
C GLN A 224 -21.62 -42.44 -26.61
N ILE A 225 -21.90 -42.31 -27.91
CA ILE A 225 -22.77 -43.19 -28.69
C ILE A 225 -21.90 -44.09 -29.55
N MET A 226 -22.14 -45.40 -29.49
CA MET A 226 -21.54 -46.39 -30.38
C MET A 226 -22.58 -46.81 -31.43
N ALA A 227 -22.26 -46.60 -32.71
CA ALA A 227 -23.15 -46.93 -33.80
C ALA A 227 -22.43 -47.59 -34.97
N ASP A 228 -23.09 -48.49 -35.70
CA ASP A 228 -22.59 -48.99 -36.97
C ASP A 228 -22.87 -48.04 -38.15
N THR A 229 -22.29 -48.37 -39.30
CA THR A 229 -22.50 -47.62 -40.55
C THR A 229 -23.43 -48.33 -41.51
N LEU A 230 -24.33 -49.17 -40.99
CA LEU A 230 -25.22 -49.99 -41.80
C LEU A 230 -26.61 -49.35 -41.93
N ALA A 231 -27.28 -49.66 -43.03
CA ALA A 231 -28.68 -49.33 -43.24
C ALA A 231 -29.39 -50.46 -44.00
N PRO A 232 -30.72 -50.54 -43.96
CA PRO A 232 -31.48 -51.48 -44.77
C PRO A 232 -31.08 -51.42 -46.26
N SER A 233 -30.85 -52.58 -46.88
CA SER A 233 -30.56 -52.67 -48.31
C SER A 233 -31.84 -52.40 -49.10
N PRO A 234 -31.85 -51.44 -50.03
CA PRO A 234 -33.02 -51.20 -50.88
C PRO A 234 -33.22 -52.29 -51.94
N LYS A 235 -32.27 -53.24 -52.06
CA LYS A 235 -32.31 -54.34 -53.03
C LYS A 235 -32.69 -55.68 -52.43
N ASP A 236 -32.37 -55.88 -51.15
CA ASP A 236 -32.42 -57.17 -50.49
C ASP A 236 -33.15 -57.00 -49.15
N ASP A 237 -34.41 -57.42 -49.10
CA ASP A 237 -35.24 -57.28 -47.91
C ASP A 237 -34.64 -58.03 -46.71
N GLY A 238 -34.73 -57.42 -45.52
CA GLY A 238 -34.15 -57.95 -44.29
C GLY A 238 -32.61 -57.93 -44.21
N LYS A 239 -31.91 -57.42 -45.24
CA LYS A 239 -30.44 -57.34 -45.24
C LYS A 239 -29.95 -55.92 -45.01
N LEU A 240 -28.76 -55.80 -44.42
CA LEU A 240 -28.12 -54.50 -44.21
C LEU A 240 -26.98 -54.29 -45.22
N ARG A 241 -26.78 -53.03 -45.64
CA ARG A 241 -25.64 -52.62 -46.48
C ARG A 241 -24.83 -51.53 -45.80
N CYS A 242 -23.56 -51.43 -46.17
CA CYS A 242 -22.68 -50.40 -45.64
C CYS A 242 -22.95 -49.07 -46.34
N GLU A 243 -23.21 -48.04 -45.53
CA GLU A 243 -23.53 -46.67 -45.95
C GLU A 243 -22.52 -45.64 -45.46
N SER A 244 -21.32 -46.10 -45.07
CA SER A 244 -20.25 -45.25 -44.54
C SER A 244 -19.93 -44.07 -45.47
N SER A 245 -19.93 -44.27 -46.79
CA SER A 245 -19.73 -43.22 -47.78
C SER A 245 -20.90 -42.23 -47.87
N GLN A 246 -22.14 -42.68 -47.71
CA GLN A 246 -23.30 -41.79 -47.70
C GLN A 246 -23.33 -40.94 -46.44
N MET A 247 -23.02 -41.51 -45.27
CA MET A 247 -23.04 -40.78 -44.01
C MET A 247 -21.82 -39.87 -43.83
N TRP A 248 -20.61 -40.33 -44.16
CA TRP A 248 -19.37 -39.63 -43.78
C TRP A 248 -18.39 -39.39 -44.94
N GLY A 249 -18.44 -40.22 -45.98
CA GLY A 249 -17.59 -40.09 -47.17
C GLY A 249 -18.20 -39.21 -48.27
N SER A 250 -17.63 -39.27 -49.47
CA SER A 250 -18.27 -38.75 -50.69
C SER A 250 -19.09 -39.86 -51.35
N HIS A 251 -20.31 -39.55 -51.75
CA HIS A 251 -21.21 -40.50 -52.41
C HIS A 251 -21.99 -39.82 -53.52
N ARG A 252 -22.19 -40.51 -54.65
CA ARG A 252 -22.87 -39.95 -55.84
C ARG A 252 -24.33 -39.55 -55.58
N ASP A 253 -25.00 -40.21 -54.65
CA ASP A 253 -26.41 -39.97 -54.32
C ASP A 253 -26.58 -38.90 -53.22
N VAL A 254 -25.48 -38.32 -52.72
CA VAL A 254 -25.50 -37.25 -51.72
C VAL A 254 -24.78 -36.03 -52.29
N THR A 255 -25.54 -35.03 -52.70
CA THR A 255 -25.08 -33.91 -53.49
C THR A 255 -25.38 -32.56 -52.84
N GLU A 256 -24.62 -31.54 -53.24
CA GLU A 256 -24.81 -30.14 -52.87
C GLU A 256 -24.68 -29.25 -54.11
N LEU A 257 -25.39 -28.13 -54.15
CA LEU A 257 -25.20 -27.11 -55.17
C LEU A 257 -23.93 -26.32 -54.83
N ARG A 258 -22.94 -26.37 -55.73
CA ARG A 258 -21.68 -25.64 -55.56
C ARG A 258 -21.22 -25.07 -56.90
N ALA A 259 -20.59 -23.89 -56.86
CA ALA A 259 -19.88 -23.37 -58.02
C ALA A 259 -18.70 -24.29 -58.35
N ASP A 260 -18.54 -24.64 -59.63
CA ASP A 260 -17.34 -25.27 -60.15
C ASP A 260 -16.18 -24.27 -60.24
N LYS A 261 -15.03 -24.77 -60.73
CA LYS A 261 -13.83 -23.94 -60.90
C LYS A 261 -14.06 -22.77 -61.87
N ASP A 262 -15.08 -22.86 -62.72
CA ASP A 262 -15.45 -21.86 -63.71
C ASP A 262 -16.57 -20.93 -63.20
N GLY A 263 -16.96 -21.07 -61.92
CA GLY A 263 -18.00 -20.26 -61.28
C GLY A 263 -19.44 -20.71 -61.59
N VAL A 264 -19.62 -21.81 -62.33
CA VAL A 264 -20.94 -22.32 -62.70
C VAL A 264 -21.48 -23.17 -61.56
N VAL A 265 -22.64 -22.79 -61.02
CA VAL A 265 -23.32 -23.57 -59.97
C VAL A 265 -23.84 -24.87 -60.58
N ARG A 266 -23.38 -26.01 -60.06
CA ARG A 266 -23.82 -27.35 -60.45
C ARG A 266 -24.04 -28.21 -59.21
N GLU A 267 -24.81 -29.26 -59.40
CA GLU A 267 -24.95 -30.33 -58.41
C GLU A 267 -23.66 -31.17 -58.39
N MET A 268 -23.01 -31.25 -57.23
CA MET A 268 -21.78 -32.01 -57.02
C MET A 268 -21.90 -32.89 -55.80
N MET A 269 -21.13 -33.97 -55.73
CA MET A 269 -21.06 -34.80 -54.52
C MET A 269 -20.66 -33.95 -53.31
N GLU A 270 -21.43 -34.07 -52.23
CA GLU A 270 -21.14 -33.40 -50.96
C GLU A 270 -19.84 -33.97 -50.39
N LEU A 271 -18.93 -33.08 -49.99
CA LEU A 271 -17.66 -33.46 -49.41
C LEU A 271 -17.80 -33.83 -47.92
N PRO A 272 -16.95 -34.71 -47.37
CA PRO A 272 -17.00 -35.13 -45.96
C PRO A 272 -17.06 -33.97 -44.96
N HIS A 273 -16.28 -32.91 -45.17
CA HIS A 273 -16.25 -31.75 -44.27
C HIS A 273 -17.55 -30.92 -44.34
N ASN A 274 -18.24 -30.92 -45.49
CA ASN A 274 -19.53 -30.27 -45.64
C ASN A 274 -20.62 -31.05 -44.92
N LYS A 275 -20.60 -32.39 -45.02
CA LYS A 275 -21.46 -33.26 -44.19
C LYS A 275 -21.26 -33.00 -42.71
N MET A 276 -20.00 -32.88 -42.26
CA MET A 276 -19.72 -32.60 -40.85
C MET A 276 -20.29 -31.24 -40.45
N SER A 277 -20.04 -30.21 -41.26
CA SER A 277 -20.58 -28.87 -41.02
C SER A 277 -22.10 -28.87 -40.94
N ARG A 278 -22.77 -29.61 -41.84
CA ARG A 278 -24.22 -29.81 -41.87
C ARG A 278 -24.73 -30.52 -40.61
N TYR A 279 -24.10 -31.62 -40.19
CA TYR A 279 -24.50 -32.34 -38.97
C TYR A 279 -24.31 -31.51 -37.71
N GLN A 280 -23.21 -30.76 -37.60
CA GLN A 280 -22.99 -29.85 -36.47
C GLN A 280 -24.04 -28.72 -36.46
N LYS A 281 -24.38 -28.19 -37.63
CA LYS A 281 -25.42 -27.15 -37.76
C LYS A 281 -26.79 -27.69 -37.39
N GLY A 282 -27.19 -28.83 -37.93
CA GLY A 282 -28.50 -29.43 -37.63
C GLY A 282 -28.68 -29.74 -36.16
N LEU A 283 -27.64 -30.23 -35.47
CA LEU A 283 -27.70 -30.44 -34.02
C LEU A 283 -27.92 -29.13 -33.26
N ARG A 284 -27.18 -28.07 -33.62
CA ARG A 284 -27.37 -26.74 -33.01
C ARG A 284 -28.78 -26.21 -33.27
N ASP A 285 -29.23 -26.24 -34.53
CA ASP A 285 -30.56 -25.74 -34.92
C ASP A 285 -31.66 -26.47 -34.13
N ARG A 286 -31.57 -27.80 -34.01
CA ARG A 286 -32.51 -28.61 -33.22
C ARG A 286 -32.48 -28.21 -31.75
N MET A 287 -31.31 -28.12 -31.13
CA MET A 287 -31.20 -27.74 -29.72
C MET A 287 -31.73 -26.34 -29.43
N VAL A 288 -31.46 -25.37 -30.32
CA VAL A 288 -32.03 -24.02 -30.24
C VAL A 288 -33.56 -24.07 -30.38
N SER A 289 -34.09 -24.84 -31.33
CA SER A 289 -35.53 -24.96 -31.56
C SER A 289 -36.28 -25.56 -30.35
N LEU A 290 -35.60 -26.42 -29.59
CA LEU A 290 -36.12 -27.03 -28.37
C LEU A 290 -35.94 -26.14 -27.13
N GLY A 291 -35.34 -24.95 -27.28
CA GLY A 291 -35.16 -23.97 -26.21
C GLY A 291 -33.94 -24.20 -25.32
N TYR A 292 -33.01 -25.10 -25.70
CA TYR A 292 -31.78 -25.28 -24.94
C TYR A 292 -30.86 -24.06 -25.07
N PRO A 293 -30.13 -23.69 -23.99
CA PRO A 293 -29.30 -22.49 -23.96
C PRO A 293 -27.96 -22.70 -24.68
N VAL A 294 -28.00 -22.97 -25.99
CA VAL A 294 -26.83 -23.25 -26.84
C VAL A 294 -26.58 -22.13 -27.86
N GLU A 295 -25.38 -22.10 -28.43
CA GLU A 295 -25.03 -21.10 -29.44
C GLU A 295 -25.88 -21.25 -30.71
N ALA A 296 -26.52 -20.15 -31.14
CA ALA A 296 -27.30 -20.12 -32.38
C ALA A 296 -26.42 -19.99 -33.64
N GLY A 297 -25.20 -19.48 -33.50
CA GLY A 297 -24.29 -19.17 -34.60
C GLY A 297 -23.00 -19.99 -34.56
N TYR A 298 -22.42 -20.23 -35.73
CA TYR A 298 -21.06 -20.75 -35.87
C TYR A 298 -20.06 -19.61 -35.64
N ASP A 299 -19.27 -19.70 -34.57
CA ASP A 299 -18.16 -18.77 -34.32
C ASP A 299 -16.94 -19.14 -35.18
N LYS A 300 -16.69 -18.35 -36.24
CA LYS A 300 -15.57 -18.56 -37.18
C LYS A 300 -14.20 -18.39 -36.51
N GLU A 301 -14.06 -17.51 -35.52
CA GLU A 301 -12.78 -17.21 -34.87
C GLU A 301 -12.38 -18.34 -33.91
N ARG A 302 -13.33 -18.88 -33.15
CA ARG A 302 -13.11 -20.08 -32.32
C ARG A 302 -12.93 -21.37 -33.12
N HIS A 303 -13.42 -21.44 -34.36
CA HIS A 303 -13.32 -22.66 -35.17
C HIS A 303 -12.01 -22.76 -35.99
N LEU A 304 -11.32 -21.64 -36.20
CA LEU A 304 -9.98 -21.60 -36.79
C LEU A 304 -8.89 -22.07 -35.81
N SER A 305 -9.19 -22.16 -34.52
CA SER A 305 -8.30 -22.76 -33.53
C SER A 305 -8.37 -24.30 -33.55
N GLY A 306 -8.37 -24.89 -34.75
CA GLY A 306 -8.38 -26.32 -35.04
C GLY A 306 -7.09 -27.00 -34.57
N SER A 307 -6.86 -26.91 -33.28
CA SER A 307 -5.80 -27.49 -32.52
C SER A 307 -6.29 -28.86 -32.07
N GLY A 308 -5.48 -29.92 -32.24
CA GLY A 308 -5.82 -31.25 -31.73
C GLY A 308 -6.17 -31.21 -30.23
N LYS A 309 -6.82 -32.24 -29.66
CA LYS A 309 -7.24 -32.26 -28.24
C LYS A 309 -6.16 -31.78 -27.27
N VAL A 310 -4.90 -32.13 -27.54
CA VAL A 310 -3.68 -31.70 -26.81
C VAL A 310 -3.36 -30.22 -27.01
N GLU A 311 -3.41 -29.73 -28.25
CA GLU A 311 -3.10 -28.35 -28.59
C GLU A 311 -4.22 -27.38 -28.17
N TYR A 312 -5.50 -27.80 -28.21
CA TYR A 312 -6.62 -27.01 -27.70
C TYR A 312 -6.60 -26.94 -26.18
N ALA A 313 -6.27 -28.04 -25.49
CA ALA A 313 -6.01 -28.03 -24.06
C ALA A 313 -4.86 -27.06 -23.74
N ALA A 314 -3.69 -27.22 -24.38
CA ALA A 314 -2.55 -26.34 -24.19
C ALA A 314 -2.83 -24.86 -24.54
N MET A 315 -3.64 -24.58 -25.57
CA MET A 315 -4.02 -23.21 -25.96
C MET A 315 -5.01 -22.60 -24.97
N MET A 316 -5.97 -23.38 -24.47
CA MET A 316 -6.90 -22.92 -23.44
C MET A 316 -6.19 -22.75 -22.09
N ASP A 317 -5.23 -23.61 -21.76
CA ASP A 317 -4.38 -23.51 -20.58
C ASP A 317 -3.45 -22.29 -20.68
N ALA A 318 -2.87 -22.04 -21.86
CA ALA A 318 -2.08 -20.84 -22.12
C ALA A 318 -2.93 -19.55 -22.06
N LYS A 319 -4.16 -19.58 -22.60
CA LYS A 319 -5.09 -18.45 -22.55
C LYS A 319 -5.56 -18.18 -21.13
N ARG A 320 -5.77 -19.23 -20.32
CA ARG A 320 -6.13 -19.10 -18.91
C ARG A 320 -4.95 -18.59 -18.09
N ALA A 321 -3.74 -19.12 -18.30
CA ALA A 321 -2.52 -18.59 -17.69
C ALA A 321 -2.28 -17.11 -18.03
N ALA A 322 -2.63 -16.68 -19.26
CA ALA A 322 -2.55 -15.27 -19.66
C ALA A 322 -3.59 -14.39 -18.96
N LEU A 323 -4.82 -14.89 -18.75
CA LEU A 323 -5.85 -14.17 -18.00
C LEU A 323 -5.52 -14.08 -16.50
N ASP A 324 -5.05 -15.18 -15.89
CA ASP A 324 -4.55 -15.17 -14.51
C ASP A 324 -3.34 -14.23 -14.36
N GLN A 325 -2.51 -14.12 -15.41
CA GLN A 325 -1.42 -13.15 -15.45
C GLN A 325 -1.94 -11.71 -15.51
N GLU A 326 -3.00 -11.43 -16.27
CA GLU A 326 -3.62 -10.10 -16.33
C GLU A 326 -4.24 -9.70 -14.98
N ASP A 327 -4.97 -10.61 -14.33
CA ASP A 327 -5.56 -10.37 -13.01
C ASP A 327 -4.48 -10.15 -11.94
N ARG A 328 -3.40 -10.95 -11.95
CA ARG A 328 -2.26 -10.73 -11.04
C ARG A 328 -1.48 -9.46 -11.35
N ASN A 329 -1.32 -9.10 -12.62
CA ASN A 329 -0.70 -7.83 -13.00
C ASN A 329 -1.54 -6.64 -12.49
N LEU A 330 -2.88 -6.76 -12.47
CA LEU A 330 -3.76 -5.75 -11.88
C LEU A 330 -3.57 -5.65 -10.36
N GLU A 331 -3.51 -6.79 -9.65
CA GLU A 331 -3.23 -6.83 -8.21
C GLU A 331 -1.85 -6.24 -7.86
N ASP A 332 -0.81 -6.58 -8.63
CA ASP A 332 0.54 -6.01 -8.46
C ASP A 332 0.56 -4.50 -8.74
N MET A 333 -0.20 -4.03 -9.73
CA MET A 333 -0.35 -2.60 -10.01
C MET A 333 -1.05 -1.85 -8.87
N GLU A 334 -2.06 -2.45 -8.24
CA GLU A 334 -2.69 -1.89 -7.04
C GLU A 334 -1.74 -1.87 -5.85
N LEU A 335 -0.93 -2.92 -5.66
CA LEU A 335 0.09 -2.99 -4.62
C LEU A 335 1.18 -1.92 -4.81
N ILE A 336 1.64 -1.73 -6.04
CA ILE A 336 2.61 -0.69 -6.43
C ILE A 336 2.02 0.70 -6.21
N ALA A 337 0.74 0.92 -6.56
CA ALA A 337 0.06 2.18 -6.32
C ALA A 337 -0.07 2.47 -4.81
N ALA A 338 -0.39 1.46 -3.99
CA ALA A 338 -0.46 1.59 -2.54
C ALA A 338 0.92 1.85 -1.91
N ALA A 339 1.98 1.21 -2.40
CA ALA A 339 3.36 1.47 -1.98
C ALA A 339 3.78 2.91 -2.31
N ARG A 340 3.55 3.37 -3.55
CA ARG A 340 3.81 4.76 -3.96
C ARG A 340 3.07 5.78 -3.11
N LYS A 341 1.82 5.48 -2.72
CA LYS A 341 1.03 6.35 -1.82
C LYS A 341 1.65 6.43 -0.41
N LYS A 342 2.14 5.31 0.12
CA LYS A 342 2.86 5.27 1.41
C LYS A 342 4.18 6.04 1.34
N ASP A 343 4.93 5.88 0.26
CA ASP A 343 6.20 6.59 0.07
C ASP A 343 6.00 8.09 -0.12
N ALA A 344 4.98 8.50 -0.88
CA ALA A 344 4.59 9.90 -1.00
C ALA A 344 4.17 10.51 0.34
N ALA A 345 3.44 9.77 1.18
CA ALA A 345 3.07 10.22 2.53
C ALA A 345 4.30 10.38 3.45
N LYS A 346 5.26 9.44 3.39
CA LYS A 346 6.53 9.55 4.12
C LYS A 346 7.37 10.73 3.64
N ALA A 347 7.45 10.94 2.32
CA ALA A 347 8.17 12.07 1.75
C ALA A 347 7.55 13.41 2.17
N ALA A 348 6.22 13.50 2.21
CA ALA A 348 5.52 14.68 2.71
C ALA A 348 5.76 14.94 4.21
N ASP A 349 5.76 13.90 5.05
CA ASP A 349 6.10 14.01 6.48
C ASP A 349 7.56 14.47 6.68
N LEU A 350 8.50 13.91 5.90
CA LEU A 350 9.91 14.32 5.96
C LEU A 350 10.09 15.78 5.56
N ALA A 351 9.46 16.22 4.46
CA ALA A 351 9.50 17.60 3.99
C ALA A 351 8.87 18.59 5.00
N ALA A 352 7.79 18.17 5.68
CA ALA A 352 7.18 18.97 6.75
C ALA A 352 8.11 19.11 7.97
N ARG A 353 8.81 18.02 8.36
CA ARG A 353 9.80 18.06 9.44
C ARG A 353 11.01 18.92 9.08
N GLU A 354 11.54 18.79 7.87
CA GLU A 354 12.64 19.64 7.39
C GLU A 354 12.25 21.12 7.39
N SER A 355 11.05 21.44 6.92
CA SER A 355 10.53 22.82 6.95
C SER A 355 10.41 23.36 8.37
N ALA A 356 9.93 22.55 9.32
CA ALA A 356 9.84 22.93 10.73
C ALA A 356 11.22 23.15 11.38
N VAL A 357 12.23 22.36 10.99
CA VAL A 357 13.61 22.56 11.46
C VAL A 357 14.17 23.87 10.92
N VAL A 358 14.00 24.16 9.63
CA VAL A 358 14.45 25.42 9.01
C VAL A 358 13.77 26.63 9.66
N GLU A 359 12.48 26.52 9.95
CA GLU A 359 11.74 27.59 10.63
C GLU A 359 12.22 27.78 12.08
N GLY A 360 12.46 26.69 12.81
CA GLY A 360 13.06 26.73 14.14
C GLY A 360 14.48 27.31 14.16
N GLU A 361 15.29 27.05 13.14
CA GLU A 361 16.61 27.67 12.98
C GLU A 361 16.51 29.18 12.71
N ARG A 362 15.54 29.60 11.91
CA ARG A 362 15.27 31.03 11.65
C ARG A 362 14.82 31.76 12.91
N THR A 363 13.92 31.18 13.70
CA THR A 363 13.49 31.78 14.97
C THR A 363 14.66 31.86 15.95
N ASN A 364 15.43 30.78 16.10
CA ASN A 364 16.60 30.77 16.96
C ASN A 364 17.66 31.80 16.53
N ALA A 365 17.86 31.99 15.22
CA ALA A 365 18.76 33.01 14.70
C ALA A 365 18.24 34.43 14.97
N ALA A 366 16.93 34.66 14.84
CA ALA A 366 16.29 35.93 15.15
C ALA A 366 16.40 36.25 16.66
N ASP A 367 16.16 35.28 17.53
CA ASP A 367 16.26 35.41 18.98
C ASP A 367 17.71 35.71 19.40
N ARG A 368 18.70 35.02 18.81
CA ARG A 368 20.12 35.32 19.03
C ARG A 368 20.48 36.73 18.59
N ALA A 369 20.02 37.15 17.41
CA ALA A 369 20.26 38.51 16.92
C ALA A 369 19.59 39.58 17.80
N GLN A 370 18.43 39.28 18.40
CA GLN A 370 17.78 40.17 19.36
C GLN A 370 18.60 40.24 20.67
N LEU A 371 19.01 39.11 21.23
CA LEU A 371 19.84 39.06 22.43
C LEU A 371 21.17 39.80 22.23
N ASP A 372 21.77 39.70 21.05
CA ASP A 372 23.00 40.42 20.73
C ASP A 372 22.76 41.95 20.64
N ARG A 373 21.62 42.39 20.10
CA ARG A 373 21.23 43.82 20.13
C ARG A 373 21.01 44.32 21.55
N GLU A 374 20.30 43.55 22.38
CA GLU A 374 20.08 43.88 23.79
C GLU A 374 21.41 43.94 24.57
N ARG A 375 22.33 43.01 24.32
CA ARG A 375 23.70 43.03 24.87
C ARG A 375 24.53 44.21 24.38
N ALA A 376 24.37 44.63 23.13
CA ALA A 376 25.06 45.81 22.59
C ALA A 376 24.54 47.13 23.19
N GLN A 377 23.27 47.18 23.58
CA GLN A 377 22.66 48.36 24.23
C GLN A 377 22.94 48.40 25.75
N LEU A 378 23.29 47.27 26.36
CA LEU A 378 23.55 47.12 27.80
C LEU A 378 24.61 48.11 28.36
N PRO A 379 25.74 48.41 27.67
CA PRO A 379 26.69 49.42 28.12
C PRO A 379 26.09 50.82 28.16
N GLU A 380 25.24 51.17 27.19
CA GLU A 380 24.61 52.48 27.09
C GLU A 380 23.48 52.65 28.13
N VAL A 381 22.70 51.59 28.35
CA VAL A 381 21.73 51.53 29.46
C VAL A 381 22.43 51.64 30.81
N ARG A 382 23.56 50.94 31.00
CA ARG A 382 24.38 51.07 32.22
C ARG A 382 25.00 52.45 32.37
N ARG A 383 25.39 53.11 31.27
CA ARG A 383 25.90 54.48 31.27
C ARG A 383 24.81 55.46 31.72
N ARG A 384 23.62 55.39 31.12
CA ARG A 384 22.47 56.22 31.54
C ARG A 384 22.08 55.99 32.99
N ALA A 385 22.01 54.73 33.43
CA ALA A 385 21.72 54.41 34.83
C ALA A 385 22.80 54.94 35.79
N ARG A 386 24.09 54.95 35.38
CA ARG A 386 25.17 55.58 36.14
C ARG A 386 25.07 57.11 36.15
N GLU A 387 24.73 57.73 35.03
CA GLU A 387 24.53 59.18 34.94
C GLU A 387 23.35 59.64 35.79
N GLU A 388 22.23 58.91 35.76
CA GLU A 388 21.08 59.14 36.64
C GLU A 388 21.43 58.94 38.11
N ALA A 389 22.20 57.89 38.45
CA ALA A 389 22.67 57.65 39.81
C ALA A 389 23.63 58.74 40.29
N VAL A 390 24.55 59.22 39.43
CA VAL A 390 25.46 60.33 39.75
C VAL A 390 24.66 61.61 39.99
N LYS A 391 23.68 61.91 39.13
CA LYS A 391 22.81 63.08 39.29
C LYS A 391 21.99 63.04 40.58
N ALA A 392 21.46 61.87 40.93
CA ALA A 392 20.76 61.67 42.20
C ALA A 392 21.69 61.80 43.42
N VAL A 393 22.95 61.37 43.30
CA VAL A 393 23.97 61.56 44.34
C VAL A 393 24.37 63.03 44.45
N GLU A 394 24.54 63.75 43.34
CA GLU A 394 24.84 65.19 43.33
C GLU A 394 23.72 66.00 44.02
N GLU A 395 22.46 65.78 43.63
CA GLU A 395 21.29 66.42 44.26
C GLU A 395 21.19 66.08 45.76
N SER A 396 21.50 64.84 46.14
CA SER A 396 21.59 64.42 47.55
C SER A 396 22.75 65.10 48.28
N THR A 397 23.91 65.26 47.66
CA THR A 397 25.07 65.89 48.31
C THR A 397 24.90 67.39 48.48
N GLU A 398 24.27 68.08 47.52
CA GLU A 398 23.95 69.50 47.65
C GLU A 398 22.99 69.74 48.82
N SER A 399 21.96 68.89 48.97
CA SER A 399 21.05 68.88 50.12
C SER A 399 21.81 68.68 51.44
N VAL A 400 22.71 67.69 51.52
CA VAL A 400 23.45 67.38 52.75
C VAL A 400 24.47 68.46 53.10
N VAL A 401 25.09 69.09 52.12
CA VAL A 401 26.04 70.20 52.33
C VAL A 401 25.32 71.46 52.78
N ALA A 402 24.15 71.77 52.21
CA ALA A 402 23.31 72.89 52.63
C ALA A 402 22.85 72.73 54.09
N ASP A 403 22.38 71.54 54.47
CA ASP A 403 21.98 71.25 55.85
C ASP A 403 23.15 71.33 56.84
N ARG A 404 24.34 70.87 56.45
CA ARG A 404 25.55 70.97 57.29
C ARG A 404 26.01 72.41 57.48
N LEU A 405 25.95 73.24 56.45
CA LEU A 405 26.28 74.66 56.55
C LEU A 405 25.30 75.40 57.46
N ALA A 406 23.99 75.17 57.30
CA ALA A 406 22.98 75.78 58.16
C ALA A 406 23.12 75.36 59.64
N LYS A 407 23.54 74.11 59.89
CA LYS A 407 23.80 73.62 61.25
C LYS A 407 25.07 74.22 61.85
N ALA A 408 26.15 74.31 61.06
CA ALA A 408 27.40 74.92 61.49
C ALA A 408 27.25 76.43 61.80
N GLU A 409 26.41 77.13 61.05
CA GLU A 409 26.11 78.56 61.26
C GLU A 409 25.38 78.78 62.59
N LYS A 410 24.39 77.94 62.91
CA LYS A 410 23.70 77.97 64.22
C LYS A 410 24.63 77.62 65.38
N GLU A 411 25.51 76.63 65.22
CA GLU A 411 26.48 76.26 66.25
C GLU A 411 27.51 77.38 66.49
N ALA A 412 27.93 78.10 65.44
CA ALA A 412 28.81 79.26 65.54
C ALA A 412 28.14 80.46 66.25
N GLU A 413 26.87 80.76 65.96
CA GLU A 413 26.11 81.78 66.69
C GLU A 413 25.98 81.45 68.18
N GLN A 414 25.67 80.21 68.53
CA GLN A 414 25.55 79.78 69.92
C GLN A 414 26.87 79.86 70.67
N GLN A 415 27.99 79.54 70.01
CA GLN A 415 29.33 79.69 70.61
C GLN A 415 29.72 81.15 70.79
N ALA A 416 29.39 82.03 69.84
CA ALA A 416 29.65 83.46 69.95
C ALA A 416 28.85 84.10 71.11
N GLU A 417 27.59 83.69 71.30
CA GLU A 417 26.73 84.16 72.38
C GLU A 417 27.22 83.67 73.76
N ALA A 418 27.66 82.41 73.85
CA ALA A 418 28.24 81.85 75.06
C ALA A 418 29.55 82.52 75.47
N ILE A 419 30.41 82.87 74.49
CA ILE A 419 31.66 83.61 74.73
C ILE A 419 31.35 85.03 75.22
N LYS A 420 30.32 85.69 74.67
CA LYS A 420 29.86 87.02 75.12
C LYS A 420 29.35 87.00 76.56
N GLN A 421 28.56 86.01 76.94
CA GLN A 421 28.03 85.88 78.30
C GLN A 421 29.15 85.65 79.32
N LYS A 422 30.06 84.73 79.02
CA LYS A 422 31.18 84.41 79.93
C LYS A 422 32.09 85.60 80.17
N ARG A 423 32.28 86.43 79.14
CA ARG A 423 33.09 87.66 79.24
C ARG A 423 32.37 88.78 80.00
N MET A 424 31.04 88.87 79.92
CA MET A 424 30.27 89.78 80.79
C MET A 424 30.36 89.38 82.27
N GLU A 425 30.29 88.09 82.58
CA GLU A 425 30.40 87.59 83.95
C GLU A 425 31.78 87.87 84.57
N GLU A 426 32.87 87.62 83.82
CA GLU A 426 34.23 87.95 84.28
C GLU A 426 34.43 89.47 84.51
N THR A 427 33.78 90.31 83.70
CA THR A 427 33.90 91.78 83.84
C THR A 427 33.07 92.32 85.02
N ASP A 428 31.91 91.73 85.31
CA ASP A 428 31.09 92.10 86.46
C ASP A 428 31.74 91.66 87.78
N GLU A 429 32.43 90.51 87.82
CA GLU A 429 33.21 90.08 88.98
C GLU A 429 34.40 91.01 89.28
N GLU A 430 35.13 91.46 88.26
CA GLU A 430 36.24 92.41 88.43
C GLU A 430 35.78 93.79 88.93
N ILE A 431 34.65 94.29 88.43
CA ILE A 431 34.07 95.58 88.86
C ILE A 431 33.56 95.49 90.30
N THR A 432 32.92 94.37 90.67
CA THR A 432 32.39 94.17 92.03
C THR A 432 33.51 94.04 93.06
N ALA A 433 34.57 93.28 92.75
CA ALA A 433 35.74 93.13 93.63
C ALA A 433 36.52 94.44 93.82
N ALA A 434 36.55 95.32 92.81
CA ALA A 434 37.17 96.64 92.90
C ALA A 434 36.34 97.62 93.75
N TRP A 435 35.01 97.47 93.76
CA TRP A 435 34.10 98.30 94.54
C TRP A 435 34.11 97.92 96.04
N GLU A 436 34.12 96.61 96.35
CA GLU A 436 34.19 96.11 97.74
C GLU A 436 35.46 96.56 98.46
N LYS A 437 36.59 96.62 97.74
CA LYS A 437 37.89 97.11 98.25
C LYS A 437 37.91 98.60 98.61
N LEU A 438 36.97 99.38 98.07
CA LEU A 438 36.85 100.82 98.32
C LEU A 438 35.92 101.13 99.51
N THR A 439 35.02 100.21 99.86
CA THR A 439 34.00 100.38 100.91
C THR A 439 34.44 99.98 102.33
N GLU A 440 35.61 99.37 102.51
CA GLU A 440 36.11 98.93 103.83
C GLU A 440 36.79 100.03 104.69
N THR A 441 36.79 101.30 104.27
CA THR A 441 37.29 102.40 105.12
C THR A 441 36.28 103.54 105.22
N PRO A 442 35.70 103.82 106.40
CA PRO A 442 34.82 104.97 106.58
C PRO A 442 35.61 106.28 106.46
N MET A 443 35.44 106.99 105.35
CA MET A 443 35.70 108.43 105.24
C MET A 443 34.40 109.18 105.53
N ALA A 444 34.18 109.56 106.78
CA ALA A 444 33.23 110.60 107.16
C ALA A 444 33.15 110.68 108.69
N PHE A 445 33.13 111.83 109.34
CA PHE A 445 33.31 113.21 108.90
C PHE A 445 33.36 114.13 110.15
N ASP A 446 33.00 113.60 111.33
CA ASP A 446 32.87 114.37 112.57
C ASP A 446 34.17 114.58 113.35
N ALA A 447 35.25 113.84 113.06
CA ALA A 447 36.56 114.08 113.68
C ALA A 447 37.40 115.16 112.96
N PHE A 448 36.86 115.74 111.88
CA PHE A 448 37.53 116.72 111.01
C PHE A 448 37.68 118.12 111.61
N LEU A 449 36.92 118.48 112.67
CA LEU A 449 36.90 119.85 113.17
C LEU A 449 37.78 120.16 114.39
N ASP A 450 38.45 119.18 115.03
CA ASP A 450 39.03 119.44 116.36
C ASP A 450 40.49 119.04 116.62
N ASN A 451 41.30 118.62 115.63
CA ASN A 451 42.72 118.41 115.93
C ASN A 451 43.72 118.73 114.81
N GLU A 452 44.64 119.62 115.19
CA GLU A 452 45.83 120.03 114.45
C GLU A 452 46.73 118.81 114.14
N THR A 453 47.20 118.68 112.91
CA THR A 453 48.64 118.65 112.57
C THR A 453 48.91 118.31 111.10
N LYS A 454 50.04 118.85 110.62
CA LYS A 454 50.61 118.88 109.27
C LYS A 454 50.51 117.56 108.46
N ALA A 455 49.82 117.57 107.30
CA ALA A 455 50.22 116.86 106.05
C ALA A 455 49.20 117.04 104.89
N GLY A 456 49.02 118.26 104.38
CA GLY A 456 48.01 118.58 103.35
C GLY A 456 48.37 118.26 101.88
N ARG A 457 49.08 117.17 101.57
CA ARG A 457 49.39 116.79 100.16
C ARG A 457 48.84 115.44 99.69
N ASP A 458 48.54 114.50 100.59
CA ASP A 458 48.15 113.12 100.21
C ASP A 458 46.64 112.92 99.99
N THR A 459 45.81 113.90 100.37
CA THR A 459 44.35 113.75 100.44
C THR A 459 43.60 114.22 99.18
N ALA A 460 44.19 115.12 98.38
CA ALA A 460 43.58 115.62 97.14
C ALA A 460 43.58 114.55 96.02
N GLU A 461 44.60 113.68 95.98
CA GLU A 461 44.71 112.59 95.00
C GLU A 461 43.67 111.49 95.25
N ARG A 462 43.36 111.18 96.51
CA ARG A 462 42.35 110.17 96.86
C ARG A 462 40.93 110.59 96.50
N TYR A 463 40.61 111.89 96.66
CA TYR A 463 39.29 112.40 96.32
C TYR A 463 39.03 112.37 94.81
N LEU A 464 40.03 112.76 94.00
CA LEU A 464 39.98 112.70 92.54
C LEU A 464 39.73 111.28 92.01
N LYS A 465 40.45 110.28 92.57
CA LYS A 465 40.33 108.86 92.18
C LYS A 465 38.98 108.25 92.52
N HIS A 466 38.40 108.64 93.66
CA HIS A 466 37.07 108.20 94.07
C HIS A 466 35.97 108.76 93.13
N THR A 467 36.08 110.02 92.71
CA THR A 467 35.13 110.62 91.75
C THR A 467 35.20 110.01 90.35
N GLU A 468 36.39 109.60 89.88
CA GLU A 468 36.55 108.99 88.55
C GLU A 468 35.94 107.59 88.48
N LEU A 469 36.11 106.78 89.53
CA LEU A 469 35.49 105.45 89.66
C LEU A 469 33.97 105.53 89.86
N TYR A 470 33.49 106.52 90.62
CA TYR A 470 32.05 106.79 90.73
C TYR A 470 31.42 107.14 89.37
N TYR A 471 32.15 107.84 88.50
CA TYR A 471 31.70 108.18 87.14
C TYR A 471 31.74 106.97 86.19
N LEU A 472 32.74 106.10 86.30
CA LEU A 472 32.85 104.85 85.52
C LEU A 472 31.76 103.84 85.90
N HIS A 473 31.49 103.68 87.20
CA HIS A 473 30.44 102.80 87.72
C HIS A 473 29.03 103.23 87.28
N ASN A 474 28.76 104.54 87.23
CA ASN A 474 27.38 105.04 87.06
C ASN A 474 26.99 105.47 85.63
N LYS A 475 27.91 105.60 84.64
CA LYS A 475 27.48 106.20 83.34
C LYS A 475 28.04 105.73 82.00
N ARG A 476 28.84 104.66 81.86
CA ARG A 476 29.25 104.19 80.50
C ARG A 476 29.20 102.68 80.31
N ARG A 477 27.98 102.18 80.15
CA ARG A 477 27.65 100.81 79.73
C ARG A 477 27.76 100.47 78.21
N PRO A 478 27.96 101.40 77.23
CA PRO A 478 28.01 100.96 75.81
C PRO A 478 29.23 101.36 74.93
N GLN A 479 30.27 102.05 75.41
CA GLN A 479 31.28 102.64 74.48
C GLN A 479 32.64 101.94 74.34
N PHE A 480 33.00 100.98 75.20
CA PHE A 480 34.33 100.33 75.12
C PHE A 480 34.44 99.19 74.07
N LEU A 481 33.32 98.79 73.45
CA LEU A 481 33.26 97.64 72.53
C LEU A 481 33.71 97.95 71.09
N ASN A 482 33.71 99.21 70.64
CA ASN A 482 33.81 99.49 69.19
C ASN A 482 35.24 99.57 68.61
N ASP A 483 36.27 99.81 69.43
CA ASP A 483 37.62 100.03 68.90
C ASP A 483 38.47 98.75 68.84
N HIS A 484 38.14 97.72 69.62
CA HIS A 484 38.88 96.46 69.63
C HIS A 484 38.45 95.47 68.53
N ASP A 485 37.21 95.57 68.05
CA ASP A 485 36.66 94.70 66.99
C ASP A 485 37.17 95.06 65.58
N ARG A 486 37.64 96.30 65.34
CA ARG A 486 38.24 96.68 64.05
C ARG A 486 39.62 96.09 63.81
N ALA A 487 40.36 95.74 64.87
CA ALA A 487 41.72 95.19 64.75
C ALA A 487 41.71 93.68 64.39
N ALA A 488 40.72 92.92 64.88
CA ALA A 488 40.58 91.49 64.58
C ALA A 488 40.19 91.21 63.12
N MET A 489 39.32 92.05 62.53
CA MET A 489 38.84 91.90 61.15
C MET A 489 39.92 92.09 60.04
N ARG A 490 41.09 92.65 60.35
CA ARG A 490 42.20 92.82 59.37
C ARG A 490 43.19 91.64 59.34
N GLY A 491 43.16 90.75 60.34
CA GLY A 491 44.13 89.66 60.50
C GLY A 491 43.87 88.43 59.62
N GLU A 492 42.63 88.18 59.20
CA GLU A 492 42.24 86.89 58.61
C GLU A 492 42.23 86.85 57.07
N ARG A 493 42.53 87.96 56.38
CA ARG A 493 42.55 88.00 54.89
C ARG A 493 43.80 87.39 54.22
N LYS A 494 44.70 86.74 54.96
CA LYS A 494 46.04 86.32 54.44
C LYS A 494 46.25 84.83 54.14
N THR A 495 45.25 83.95 54.20
CA THR A 495 45.48 82.49 54.03
C THR A 495 44.76 81.81 52.85
N VAL A 496 44.16 82.55 51.91
CA VAL A 496 43.54 81.97 50.69
C VAL A 496 44.36 82.30 49.42
N SER A 497 45.68 82.13 49.49
CA SER A 497 46.60 82.33 48.35
C SER A 497 47.47 81.09 48.06
N GLY A 498 47.20 79.94 48.68
CA GLY A 498 48.19 78.85 48.79
C GLY A 498 47.85 77.49 48.19
N ARG A 499 46.75 77.31 47.43
CA ARG A 499 46.36 75.97 46.93
C ARG A 499 45.91 75.91 45.46
N GLN A 500 46.39 76.83 44.64
CA GLN A 500 46.54 76.62 43.20
C GLN A 500 47.98 76.14 42.93
N ARG A 501 48.25 74.85 43.18
CA ARG A 501 49.43 74.12 42.70
C ARG A 501 49.40 72.68 43.22
N LEU A 502 48.57 71.84 42.60
CA LEU A 502 48.63 70.37 42.64
C LEU A 502 47.75 69.81 41.51
N VAL A 503 47.91 70.42 40.34
CA VAL A 503 47.47 69.91 39.03
C VAL A 503 48.74 69.99 38.20
N ALA A 504 49.12 68.88 37.56
CA ALA A 504 50.38 68.62 36.84
C ALA A 504 51.48 67.93 37.68
N SER A 505 51.29 66.65 37.99
CA SER A 505 52.35 65.63 37.89
C SER A 505 51.84 64.29 38.40
N MET A 506 51.00 63.60 37.64
CA MET A 506 50.88 62.15 37.75
C MET A 506 50.12 61.63 36.53
N GLU A 507 50.74 60.66 35.86
CA GLU A 507 50.20 59.81 34.79
C GLU A 507 50.42 60.28 33.34
N GLU A 508 51.69 60.55 33.02
CA GLU A 508 52.32 59.95 31.84
C GLU A 508 53.15 58.71 32.28
N ASP A 509 53.33 57.77 31.35
CA ASP A 509 53.92 56.41 31.44
C ASP A 509 53.00 55.33 32.02
N LYS A 510 52.40 54.47 31.18
CA LYS A 510 53.14 53.56 30.27
C LYS A 510 52.56 53.47 28.85
N ARG A 511 53.31 54.09 27.93
CA ARG A 511 53.80 53.57 26.64
C ARG A 511 53.86 52.02 26.55
N LYS A 512 53.73 51.32 25.41
CA LYS A 512 53.47 51.58 23.98
C LYS A 512 53.44 50.18 23.26
N PRO A 513 53.32 50.08 21.92
CA PRO A 513 52.55 49.08 21.18
C PRO A 513 53.40 47.95 20.58
N ASN A 514 52.78 47.01 19.85
CA ASN A 514 53.27 46.74 18.50
C ASN A 514 52.21 46.17 17.55
N THR A 515 52.26 46.71 16.35
CA THR A 515 51.52 46.36 15.12
C THR A 515 52.32 45.41 14.24
N SER A 516 51.66 44.90 13.21
CA SER A 516 52.13 44.15 12.02
C SER A 516 52.04 42.63 12.19
N GLY A 517 51.54 41.85 11.23
CA GLY A 517 51.25 42.11 9.82
C GLY A 517 51.61 40.86 9.01
N SER A 518 50.96 40.68 7.86
CA SER A 518 51.23 39.65 6.81
C SER A 518 51.02 38.19 7.22
N GLY A 519 50.56 37.27 6.37
CA GLY A 519 50.53 37.14 4.92
C GLY A 519 50.64 35.62 4.68
N GLU A 520 49.66 35.02 4.02
CA GLU A 520 49.80 34.46 2.66
C GLU A 520 50.14 32.97 2.61
N ASP A 521 49.42 32.33 1.69
CA ASP A 521 49.75 31.17 0.86
C ASP A 521 49.62 29.72 1.39
N GLY A 522 48.96 28.91 0.54
CA GLY A 522 49.54 27.64 0.14
C GLY A 522 48.62 26.43 -0.02
N GLN A 523 47.87 26.39 -1.14
CA GLN A 523 47.71 25.26 -2.08
C GLN A 523 47.59 23.78 -1.64
N GLY A 524 46.70 23.07 -2.37
CA GLY A 524 46.78 21.64 -2.71
C GLY A 524 45.72 20.79 -1.98
N PHE A 525 45.01 19.82 -2.57
CA PHE A 525 45.17 19.12 -3.84
C PHE A 525 43.85 18.37 -4.16
N VAL A 526 43.74 18.00 -5.43
CA VAL A 526 42.80 17.13 -6.17
C VAL A 526 42.19 15.94 -5.39
N ASP A 527 40.86 15.78 -5.48
CA ASP A 527 40.15 14.68 -6.18
C ASP A 527 38.67 15.03 -6.42
#